data_AF-A0AAW2NRE1-F1
#
_entry.id   AF-A0AAW2NRE1-F1
#
_cell.length_a   1.000
_cell.length_b   1.000
_cell.length_c   1.000
_cell.angle_alpha   90.00
_cell.angle_beta   90.00
_cell.angle_gamma   90.00
#
_symmetry.space_group_name_H-M   'P 1'
#
loop_
_entity.id
_entity.type
_entity.pdbx_description
1 polymer ?
#
loop_
_entity_poly.entity_id
_entity_poly.type
_entity_poly.pdbx_seq_one_letter_code
_entity_poly.pdbx_strand_id
1 'polypeptide(L)'
;MAMNIVPLNLKSTAKNSPAPKNNVPYEKLQRKLTLKEMQARQYPFLGSDVSGIFDDLLEAILINLPEIKRPKEAEQRDDPKYCK
;
A
#
# COMPACT_ATOMS: atom_id res chain seq x y z
N MET A 1 5.87 -10.25 25.30
CA MET A 1 5.39 -8.91 25.68
C MET A 1 4.03 -8.71 25.02
N ALA A 2 2.97 -8.47 25.79
CA ALA A 2 1.61 -8.32 25.26
C ALA A 2 1.39 -6.88 24.78
N MET A 3 0.90 -6.71 23.54
CA MET A 3 0.69 -5.40 22.93
C MET A 3 -0.75 -4.96 23.18
N ASN A 4 -0.91 -3.90 23.96
CA ASN A 4 -2.16 -3.27 24.31
C ASN A 4 -2.55 -2.26 23.23
N ILE A 5 -3.47 -2.66 22.35
CA ILE A 5 -3.99 -1.82 21.28
C ILE A 5 -5.18 -1.04 21.83
N VAL A 6 -5.03 0.27 22.00
CA VAL A 6 -6.10 1.17 22.42
C VAL A 6 -6.81 1.70 21.17
N PRO A 7 -8.15 1.59 21.06
CA PRO A 7 -8.87 2.10 19.90
C PRO A 7 -8.89 3.64 19.89
N LEU A 8 -8.32 4.24 18.84
CA LEU A 8 -8.40 5.67 18.57
C LEU A 8 -9.77 6.00 17.95
N ASN A 9 -10.59 6.78 18.65
CA ASN A 9 -11.88 7.25 18.16
C ASN A 9 -11.68 8.54 17.33
N LEU A 10 -11.58 8.40 16.01
CA LEU A 10 -11.53 9.52 15.08
C LEU A 10 -12.95 10.04 14.81
N LYS A 11 -13.29 11.21 15.35
CA LYS A 11 -14.57 11.89 15.05
C LYS A 11 -14.42 12.65 13.73
N SER A 12 -14.89 12.08 12.62
CA SER A 12 -14.97 12.81 11.36
C SER A 12 -16.21 13.71 11.34
N THR A 13 -16.01 15.02 11.23
CA THR A 13 -17.09 15.95 10.87
C THR A 13 -17.16 16.00 9.35
N ALA A 14 -18.00 15.15 8.75
CA ALA A 14 -18.22 15.16 7.30
C ALA A 14 -19.21 16.29 6.94
N LYS A 15 -18.71 17.35 6.29
CA LYS A 15 -19.52 18.19 5.41
C LYS A 15 -19.86 17.36 4.17
N ASN A 16 -21.14 17.13 3.91
CA ASN A 16 -21.62 16.34 2.79
C ASN A 16 -21.27 17.01 1.45
N SER A 17 -20.22 16.51 0.80
CA SER A 17 -20.00 16.62 -0.63
C SER A 17 -20.14 15.20 -1.20
N PRO A 18 -20.94 14.96 -2.26
CA PRO A 18 -21.09 13.62 -2.81
C PRO A 18 -19.80 13.24 -3.52
N ALA A 19 -18.93 12.52 -2.82
CA ALA A 19 -17.81 11.82 -3.43
C ALA A 19 -18.37 10.79 -4.43
N PRO A 20 -17.82 10.71 -5.66
CA PRO A 20 -18.23 9.69 -6.61
C PRO A 20 -17.88 8.31 -6.06
N LYS A 21 -18.92 7.56 -5.66
CA LYS A 21 -18.80 6.19 -5.18
C LYS A 21 -18.53 5.27 -6.37
N ASN A 22 -17.27 5.13 -6.74
CA ASN A 22 -16.81 4.09 -7.66
C ASN A 22 -16.77 2.74 -6.92
N ASN A 23 -17.96 2.22 -6.61
CA ASN A 23 -18.11 0.89 -6.04
C ASN A 23 -17.85 -0.12 -7.16
N VAL A 24 -16.59 -0.52 -7.36
CA VAL A 24 -16.30 -1.70 -8.18
C VAL A 24 -16.93 -2.90 -7.47
N PRO A 25 -17.86 -3.64 -8.11
CA PRO A 25 -18.51 -4.78 -7.47
C PRO A 25 -17.45 -5.79 -7.01
N TYR A 26 -17.54 -6.23 -5.75
CA TYR A 26 -16.59 -7.14 -5.13
C TYR A 26 -16.45 -8.46 -5.91
N GLU A 27 -17.51 -8.87 -6.61
CA GLU A 27 -17.53 -10.01 -7.55
C GLU A 27 -16.51 -9.88 -8.69
N LYS A 28 -16.22 -8.65 -9.13
CA LYS A 28 -15.28 -8.35 -10.22
C LYS A 28 -13.82 -8.47 -9.79
N LEU A 29 -13.54 -8.59 -8.48
CA LEU A 29 -12.20 -8.83 -7.91
C LEU A 29 -11.84 -10.32 -7.86
N GLN A 30 -12.83 -11.22 -7.79
CA GLN A 30 -12.58 -12.67 -7.71
C GLN A 30 -12.30 -13.32 -9.06
N ARG A 31 -12.77 -12.73 -10.16
CA ARG A 31 -12.39 -13.17 -11.52
C ARG A 31 -10.97 -12.70 -11.84
N LYS A 32 -10.17 -13.55 -12.49
CA LYS A 32 -8.86 -13.15 -13.03
C LYS A 32 -9.08 -12.07 -14.09
N LEU A 33 -8.53 -10.88 -13.85
CA LEU A 33 -8.57 -9.79 -14.80
C LEU A 33 -7.57 -10.04 -15.92
N THR A 34 -7.92 -9.60 -17.13
CA THR A 34 -6.98 -9.53 -18.24
C THR A 34 -5.96 -8.42 -18.01
N LEU A 35 -4.79 -8.50 -18.65
CA LEU A 35 -3.73 -7.51 -18.52
C LEU A 35 -4.20 -6.09 -18.87
N LYS A 36 -5.00 -5.94 -19.94
CA LYS A 36 -5.60 -4.66 -20.34
C LYS A 36 -6.53 -4.10 -19.27
N GLU A 37 -7.34 -4.95 -18.63
CA GLU A 37 -8.23 -4.53 -17.54
C GLU A 37 -7.46 -4.08 -16.30
N MET A 38 -6.32 -4.71 -15.99
CA MET A 38 -5.48 -4.31 -14.85
C MET A 38 -4.82 -2.94 -15.10
N GLN A 39 -4.28 -2.72 -16.30
CA GLN A 39 -3.65 -1.46 -16.67
C GLN A 39 -4.65 -0.30 -16.74
N ALA A 40 -5.90 -0.56 -17.11
CA ALA A 40 -6.96 0.44 -17.15
C ALA A 40 -7.48 0.84 -15.75
N ARG A 41 -7.09 0.12 -14.68
CA ARG A 41 -7.45 0.54 -13.32
C ARG A 41 -6.63 1.75 -12.93
N GLN A 42 -7.31 2.89 -12.85
CA GLN A 42 -6.75 4.10 -12.28
C GLN A 42 -6.77 4.01 -10.76
N TYR A 43 -5.63 4.28 -10.13
CA TYR A 43 -5.54 4.41 -8.69
C TYR A 43 -6.35 5.64 -8.23
N PRO A 44 -7.23 5.52 -7.21
CA PRO A 44 -8.18 6.58 -6.87
C PRO A 44 -7.57 7.75 -6.10
N PHE A 45 -6.33 7.62 -5.61
CA PHE A 45 -5.63 8.70 -4.90
C PHE A 45 -4.72 9.46 -5.86
N LEU A 46 -4.63 10.77 -5.67
CA LEU A 46 -3.67 11.58 -6.42
C LEU A 46 -2.25 11.27 -5.92
N GLY A 47 -1.26 11.39 -6.79
CA GLY A 47 0.14 11.17 -6.40
C GLY A 47 0.59 12.08 -5.26
N SER A 48 0.04 13.30 -5.19
CA SER A 48 0.24 14.23 -4.07
C SER A 48 -0.33 13.73 -2.76
N ASP A 49 -1.47 13.04 -2.80
CA ASP A 49 -2.13 12.54 -1.59
C ASP A 49 -1.34 11.39 -0.98
N VAL A 50 -0.67 10.60 -1.82
CA VAL A 50 0.18 9.48 -1.39
C VAL A 50 1.56 9.95 -0.93
N SER A 51 2.00 11.12 -1.40
CA SER A 51 3.27 11.72 -0.99
C SER A 51 3.25 12.07 0.49
N GLY A 52 4.27 11.67 1.24
CA GLY A 52 4.40 11.99 2.66
C GLY A 52 3.62 11.09 3.61
N ILE A 53 2.59 10.35 3.16
CA ILE A 53 1.88 9.37 4.02
C ILE A 53 2.88 8.40 4.64
N PHE A 54 3.86 7.97 3.87
CA PHE A 54 4.84 7.00 4.36
C PHE A 54 5.69 7.58 5.49
N ASP A 55 6.06 8.86 5.40
CA ASP A 55 6.86 9.55 6.41
C ASP A 55 6.02 9.77 7.68
N ASP A 56 4.77 10.22 7.53
CA ASP A 56 3.83 10.42 8.64
C ASP A 56 3.60 9.11 9.43
N LEU A 57 3.50 7.98 8.74
CA LEU A 57 3.31 6.66 9.36
C LEU A 57 4.54 6.20 10.15
N LEU A 58 5.74 6.53 9.67
CA LEU A 58 7.00 6.24 10.35
C LEU A 58 7.19 7.15 11.57
N GLU A 59 6.89 8.44 11.44
CA GLU A 59 6.95 9.41 12.54
C GLU A 59 5.98 9.03 13.66
N ALA A 60 4.77 8.60 13.30
CA ALA A 60 3.79 8.11 14.25
C ALA A 60 4.11 6.70 14.81
N ILE A 61 5.18 6.05 14.35
CA ILE A 61 5.60 4.67 14.71
C ILE A 61 4.42 3.68 14.51
N LEU A 62 3.53 3.97 13.56
CA LEU A 62 2.38 3.11 13.23
C LEU A 62 2.83 1.89 12.42
N ILE A 63 3.94 2.04 11.70
CA ILE A 63 4.62 0.98 10.98
C ILE A 63 6.11 1.01 11.35
N ASN A 64 6.74 -0.17 11.40
CA ASN A 64 8.18 -0.29 11.57
C ASN A 64 8.77 -0.89 10.30
N LEU A 65 9.81 -0.25 9.77
CA LEU A 65 10.58 -0.84 8.69
C LEU A 65 11.51 -1.91 9.26
N PRO A 66 11.44 -3.16 8.79
CA PRO A 66 12.46 -4.13 9.12
C PRO A 66 13.80 -3.66 8.56
N GLU A 67 14.87 -3.98 9.28
CA GLU A 67 16.20 -3.81 8.72
C GLU A 67 16.28 -4.55 7.37
N ILE A 68 16.89 -3.90 6.39
CA ILE A 68 17.11 -4.49 5.07
C ILE A 68 18.06 -5.68 5.26
N LYS A 69 17.49 -6.87 5.44
CA LYS A 69 18.21 -8.15 5.47
C LYS A 69 18.48 -8.63 4.05
N ARG A 70 18.94 -7.73 3.18
CA ARG A 70 19.27 -8.10 1.81
C ARG A 70 20.40 -9.14 1.90
N PRO A 71 20.21 -10.36 1.37
CA PRO A 71 21.27 -11.36 1.39
C PRO A 71 22.42 -10.87 0.49
N LYS A 72 23.65 -11.27 0.83
CA LYS A 72 24.85 -10.95 0.03
C LYS A 72 24.73 -11.40 -1.44
N GLU A 73 23.96 -12.45 -1.69
CA GLU A 73 23.63 -12.91 -3.05
C GLU A 73 22.84 -11.89 -3.88
N ALA A 74 22.06 -11.01 -3.26
CA ALA A 74 21.36 -9.96 -3.99
C ALA A 74 22.27 -8.78 -4.40
N GLU A 75 23.53 -8.79 -3.96
CA GLU A 75 24.63 -7.94 -4.48
C GLU A 75 25.35 -8.61 -5.66
N GLN A 76 25.19 -9.93 -5.85
CA GLN A 76 25.77 -10.70 -6.96
C GLN A 76 24.91 -10.65 -8.22
N ARG A 77 24.23 -9.52 -8.46
CA ARG A 77 23.30 -9.38 -9.59
C ARG A 77 24.00 -9.54 -10.94
N ASP A 78 25.29 -9.20 -10.98
CA ASP A 78 26.16 -9.31 -12.15
C ASP A 78 27.01 -10.58 -12.15
N ASP A 79 26.86 -11.47 -11.15
CA ASP A 79 27.58 -12.74 -11.15
C ASP A 79 26.98 -13.67 -12.23
N PRO A 80 27.77 -14.09 -13.24
CA PRO A 80 27.30 -15.02 -14.27
C PRO A 80 26.88 -16.39 -13.71
N LYS A 81 27.19 -16.67 -12.43
CA LYS A 81 26.79 -17.88 -11.72
C LYS A 81 25.45 -17.75 -10.98
N TYR A 82 24.89 -16.54 -10.84
CA TYR A 82 23.66 -16.28 -10.07
C TYR A 82 22.40 -16.82 -10.77
N CYS A 83 22.32 -16.69 -12.10
CA CYS A 83 21.29 -17.33 -12.91
C CYS A 83 21.84 -18.63 -13.51
N LYS A 84 21.81 -19.72 -12.75
CA LYS A 84 22.02 -21.07 -13.26
C LYS A 84 20.71 -21.86 -13.32
#